data_AF-A0A517U3E2-F1
#
_entry.id   AF-A0A517U3E2-F1
#
_cell.length_a   1.000
_cell.length_b   1.000
_cell.length_c   1.000
_cell.angle_alpha   90.00
_cell.angle_beta   90.00
_cell.angle_gamma   90.00
#
_symmetry.space_group_name_H-M   'P 1'
#
loop_
_entity.id
_entity.type
_entity.pdbx_description
1 polymer ?
#
loop_
_entity_poly.entity_id
_entity_poly.type
_entity_poly.pdbx_seq_one_letter_code
_entity_poly.pdbx_strand_id
1 'polypeptide(L)'
;MTIRTALKSLLGLTLGLPMLQSLLYWVSGLLASMGDQPAAGAFQRLHIAVGVAWLVCLIGLVISLALKAISDAGDGNGDGDAPRH
;
A
#
# COMPACT_ATOMS: atom_id res chain seq x y z
N MET A 1 6.57 -11.28 -14.47
CA MET A 1 5.90 -11.16 -13.15
C MET A 1 4.39 -11.17 -13.37
N THR A 2 3.63 -12.01 -12.67
CA THR A 2 2.16 -12.09 -12.86
C THR A 2 1.46 -11.01 -12.05
N ILE A 3 0.26 -10.59 -12.50
CA ILE A 3 -0.55 -9.57 -11.83
C ILE A 3 -0.88 -9.95 -10.38
N ARG A 4 -1.01 -11.25 -10.08
CA ARG A 4 -1.16 -11.78 -8.72
C ARG A 4 0.05 -11.49 -7.84
N THR A 5 1.26 -11.60 -8.39
CA THR A 5 2.50 -11.28 -7.66
C THR A 5 2.59 -9.79 -7.37
N ALA A 6 2.20 -8.94 -8.34
CA ALA A 6 2.15 -7.49 -8.16
C ALA A 6 1.15 -7.10 -7.07
N LEU A 7 -0.08 -7.63 -7.09
CA LEU A 7 -1.09 -7.39 -6.05
C LEU A 7 -0.63 -7.87 -4.65
N LYS A 8 -0.03 -9.06 -4.54
CA LYS A 8 0.49 -9.55 -3.24
C LYS A 8 1.62 -8.68 -2.70
N SER A 9 2.51 -8.21 -3.58
CA SER A 9 3.56 -7.26 -3.22
C SER A 9 2.96 -5.92 -2.76
N LEU A 10 2.02 -5.37 -3.52
CA LEU A 10 1.36 -4.10 -3.20
C LEU A 10 0.61 -4.16 -1.87
N LEU A 11 -0.08 -5.28 -1.62
CA LEU A 11 -0.79 -5.54 -0.35
C LEU A 11 0.19 -5.69 0.81
N GLY A 12 1.29 -6.42 0.61
CA GLY A 12 2.37 -6.54 1.60
C GLY A 12 3.02 -5.20 1.92
N LEU A 13 3.27 -4.35 0.91
CA LEU A 13 3.80 -3.00 1.12
C LEU A 13 2.80 -2.09 1.83
N THR A 14 1.51 -2.11 1.47
CA THR A 14 0.50 -1.27 2.13
C THR A 14 0.26 -1.67 3.59
N LEU A 15 0.39 -2.94 3.96
CA LEU A 15 0.35 -3.35 5.38
C LEU A 15 1.70 -3.18 6.11
N GLY A 16 2.82 -3.36 5.41
CA GLY A 16 4.16 -3.30 6.01
C GLY A 16 4.67 -1.88 6.24
N LEU A 17 4.38 -0.93 5.34
CA LEU A 17 4.79 0.46 5.49
C LEU A 17 4.29 1.15 6.77
N PRO A 18 3.01 1.05 7.19
CA PRO A 18 2.56 1.69 8.43
C PRO A 18 3.20 1.05 9.68
N MET A 19 3.53 -0.24 9.62
CA MET A 19 4.28 -0.92 10.68
C MET A 19 5.71 -0.39 10.76
N LEU A 20 6.37 -0.23 9.62
CA LEU A 20 7.70 0.38 9.54
C LEU A 20 7.68 1.85 10.01
N GLN A 21 6.62 2.58 9.67
CA GLN A 21 6.40 3.97 10.06
C GLN A 21 6.23 4.12 11.58
N SER A 22 5.49 3.21 12.22
CA SER A 22 5.37 3.13 13.68
C SER A 22 6.73 2.83 14.33
N LEU A 23 7.53 1.97 13.72
CA LEU A 23 8.88 1.64 14.19
C LEU A 23 9.81 2.86 14.12
N LEU A 24 9.79 3.60 12.99
CA LEU A 24 10.59 4.80 12.80
C LEU A 24 10.20 5.91 13.80
N TYR A 25 8.91 6.07 14.07
CA TYR A 25 8.43 7.00 15.09
C TYR A 25 8.93 6.60 16.49
N TRP A 26 8.82 5.32 16.83
CA TRP A 26 9.30 4.80 18.12
C TRP A 26 10.81 4.99 18.30
N VAL A 27 11.61 4.68 17.27
CA VAL A 27 13.06 4.89 17.27
C VAL A 27 13.41 6.38 17.39
N SER A 28 12.68 7.27 16.72
CA SER A 28 12.89 8.71 16.84
C SER A 28 12.65 9.23 18.26
N GLY A 29 11.64 8.71 18.96
CA GLY A 29 11.37 9.05 20.36
C GLY A 29 12.47 8.56 21.30
N LEU A 30 13.03 7.37 21.03
CA LEU A 30 14.18 6.83 21.76
C LEU A 30 15.44 7.69 21.60
N LEU A 31 15.75 8.09 20.36
CA LEU A 31 16.88 8.99 20.05
C LEU A 31 16.71 10.37 20.69
N ALA A 32 15.49 10.92 20.65
CA ALA A 32 15.17 12.18 21.31
C ALA A 32 15.38 12.08 22.84
N SER A 33 15.04 10.94 23.44
CA SER A 33 15.26 10.68 24.88
C SER A 33 16.75 10.53 25.24
N MET A 34 17.62 10.20 24.29
CA MET A 34 19.09 10.19 24.46
C MET A 34 19.73 11.58 24.32
N GLY A 35 18.94 12.61 23.97
CA GLY A 35 19.45 13.97 23.73
C GLY A 35 19.99 14.20 22.32
N ASP A 36 19.90 13.21 21.43
CA ASP A 36 20.37 13.31 20.04
C ASP A 36 19.26 13.90 19.13
N GLN A 37 19.05 15.20 19.30
CA GLN A 37 18.10 16.01 18.53
C GLN A 37 18.32 16.01 17.00
N PRO A 38 19.56 16.07 16.45
CA PRO A 38 19.76 16.04 15.00
C PRO A 38 19.36 14.69 14.39
N ALA A 39 19.63 13.57 15.07
CA ALA A 39 19.16 12.25 14.63
C ALA A 39 17.62 12.17 14.65
N ALA A 40 16.99 12.62 15.73
CA ALA A 40 15.52 12.63 15.84
C ALA A 40 14.84 13.42 14.70
N GLY A 41 15.39 14.57 14.33
CA GLY A 41 14.88 15.39 13.22
C GLY A 41 14.97 14.71 11.85
N ALA A 42 16.03 13.93 11.61
CA ALA A 42 16.18 13.15 10.37
C ALA A 42 15.13 12.03 10.26
N PHE A 43 14.90 11.29 11.35
CA PHE A 43 13.87 10.24 11.39
C PHE A 43 12.46 10.79 11.24
N GLN A 44 12.18 12.00 11.74
CA GLN A 44 10.88 12.63 11.59
C GLN A 44 10.60 13.05 10.13
N ARG A 45 11.61 13.52 9.39
CA ARG A 45 11.49 13.74 7.94
C ARG A 45 11.32 12.44 7.17
N LEU A 46 12.02 11.38 7.59
CA LEU A 46 11.91 10.05 6.99
C LEU A 46 10.49 9.48 7.16
N HIS A 47 9.88 9.69 8.33
CA HIS A 47 8.49 9.32 8.61
C HIS A 47 7.53 9.95 7.58
N ILE A 48 7.65 11.26 7.33
CA ILE A 48 6.79 11.95 6.35
C ILE A 48 6.97 11.35 4.95
N ALA A 49 8.21 11.10 4.52
CA ALA A 49 8.49 10.50 3.22
C ALA A 49 7.89 9.08 3.08
N VAL A 50 7.98 8.26 4.13
CA VAL A 50 7.36 6.92 4.18
C VAL A 50 5.84 7.01 4.10
N GLY A 51 5.22 7.99 4.78
CA GLY A 51 3.77 8.22 4.69
C GLY A 51 3.31 8.61 3.29
N VAL A 52 4.07 9.45 2.59
CA VAL A 52 3.79 9.81 1.18
C VAL A 52 3.93 8.59 0.26
N ALA A 53 5.00 7.81 0.43
CA ALA A 53 5.19 6.58 -0.34
C ALA A 53 4.07 5.56 -0.10
N TRP A 54 3.56 5.49 1.14
CA TRP A 54 2.41 4.65 1.48
C TRP A 54 1.14 5.08 0.76
N LEU A 55 0.83 6.38 0.74
CA LEU A 55 -0.33 6.93 0.02
C LEU A 55 -0.28 6.57 -1.47
N VAL A 56 0.87 6.73 -2.11
CA VAL A 56 1.06 6.36 -3.52
C VAL A 56 0.80 4.86 -3.73
N CYS A 57 1.29 4.02 -2.82
CA CYS A 57 1.07 2.58 -2.86
C CYS A 57 -0.42 2.22 -2.72
N LEU A 58 -1.13 2.89 -1.80
CA LEU A 58 -2.57 2.73 -1.60
C LEU A 58 -3.37 3.10 -2.84
N ILE A 59 -3.06 4.24 -3.46
CA ILE A 59 -3.72 4.72 -4.69
C ILE A 59 -3.53 3.70 -5.82
N GLY A 60 -2.30 3.21 -6.02
CA GLY A 60 -2.01 2.20 -7.03
C GLY A 60 -2.78 0.89 -6.81
N LEU A 61 -2.97 0.51 -5.54
CA LEU A 61 -3.72 -0.70 -5.16
C LEU A 61 -5.21 -0.56 -5.45
N VAL A 62 -5.80 0.59 -5.10
CA VAL A 62 -7.21 0.90 -5.39
C VAL A 62 -7.45 0.89 -6.90
N ILE A 63 -6.59 1.53 -7.69
CA ILE A 63 -6.72 1.56 -9.16
C ILE A 63 -6.62 0.14 -9.73
N SER A 64 -5.65 -0.66 -9.28
CA SER A 64 -5.47 -2.04 -9.75
C SER A 64 -6.69 -2.91 -9.43
N LEU A 65 -7.27 -2.73 -8.24
CA LEU A 65 -8.47 -3.46 -7.81
C LEU A 65 -9.70 -3.03 -8.60
N ALA A 66 -9.84 -1.73 -8.88
CA ALA A 66 -10.93 -1.18 -9.70
C ALA A 66 -10.87 -1.72 -11.14
N LEU A 67 -9.69 -1.70 -11.77
CA LEU A 67 -9.50 -2.28 -13.11
C LEU A 67 -9.81 -3.77 -13.14
N LYS A 68 -9.40 -4.51 -12.10
CA LYS A 68 -9.70 -5.94 -11.96
C LYS A 68 -11.21 -6.17 -11.82
N ALA A 69 -11.91 -5.37 -11.03
CA ALA A 69 -13.35 -5.47 -10.83
C ALA A 69 -14.15 -5.13 -12.11
N ILE A 70 -13.72 -4.13 -12.87
CA ILE A 70 -14.33 -3.79 -14.16
C ILE A 70 -14.16 -4.93 -15.18
N SER A 71 -12.95 -5.53 -15.24
CA SER A 71 -12.69 -6.68 -16.10
C SER A 71 -13.57 -7.87 -15.73
N ASP A 72 -13.71 -8.18 -14.44
CA ASP A 72 -14.53 -9.29 -13.93
C ASP A 72 -16.02 -9.07 -14.22
N ALA A 73 -16.50 -7.83 -14.09
CA ALA A 73 -17.88 -7.46 -14.41
C ALA A 73 -18.21 -7.54 -15.90
N GLY A 74 -17.23 -7.30 -16.78
CA GLY A 74 -17.39 -7.44 -18.23
C GLY A 74 -17.53 -8.91 -18.67
N ASP A 75 -16.78 -9.81 -18.03
CA ASP A 75 -16.79 -11.25 -18.35
C ASP A 75 -18.08 -11.95 -17.85
N GLY A 76 -18.73 -11.44 -16.79
CA GLY A 76 -19.94 -12.01 -16.21
C GLY A 76 -21.27 -11.69 -16.93
N ASN A 77 -21.28 -10.78 -17.92
CA ASN A 77 -22.51 -10.34 -18.61
C ASN A 77 -22.78 -11.11 -19.93
N GLY A 78 -21.98 -12.13 -20.26
CA GLY A 78 -22.02 -12.84 -21.54
C GLY A 78 -22.77 -14.18 -21.58
N ASP A 79 -23.17 -14.73 -20.43
CA ASP A 79 -23.59 -16.15 -20.34
C ASP A 79 -25.02 -16.34 -19.81
N GLY A 80 -25.94 -15.45 -20.20
CA GLY A 80 -27.34 -15.44 -19.75
C GLY A 80 -28.38 -15.66 -20.84
N ASP A 81 -28.01 -15.77 -22.12
CA ASP A 81 -29.00 -15.78 -23.20
C ASP A 81 -28.70 -16.84 -24.28
N ALA A 82 -29.09 -18.08 -23.98
CA ALA A 82 -29.45 -19.04 -25.01
C ALA A 82 -30.52 -20.03 -24.48
N PRO A 83 -31.82 -19.73 -24.62
CA PRO A 83 -32.83 -20.77 -24.59
C PRO A 83 -32.85 -21.43 -25.97
N ARG A 84 -32.41 -22.70 -26.08
CA ARG A 84 -32.69 -23.50 -27.27
C ARG A 84 -33.11 -24.91 -26.87
N HIS A 85 -34.43 -25.09 -27.00
CA HIS A 85 -35.24 -26.29 -27.20
C HIS A 85 -34.50 -27.57 -27.58
#